data_AF-A0A7C3T2P8-F1
#
_entry.id   AF-A0A7C3T2P8-F1
#
_cell.length_a   1.000
_cell.length_b   1.000
_cell.length_c   1.000
_cell.angle_alpha   90.00
_cell.angle_beta   90.00
_cell.angle_gamma   90.00
#
_symmetry.space_group_name_H-M   'P 1'
#
loop_
_entity.id
_entity.type
_entity.pdbx_description
1 polymer ?
#
loop_
_entity_poly.entity_id
_entity_poly.type
_entity_poly.pdbx_seq_one_letter_code
_entity_poly.pdbx_strand_id
1 'polypeptide(L)'
;SEVPVYLAIHHGRVQFRDARALWGLSSSLTVGRVLREIEPGSGARTILRIGKAGENLVTYAAVIAETYRHFGRLGLGAVFGSKKLKAVVISGTGTIPIPQPAPYQKLYRELWEKATRSELMRKYHDLGTSQNIRPLHLISALPVRNLLATRYEEEPPFTGERLAEHFLGRRLACSACPVACIHLALLREPHPSEPYFYKTTFVSYDHEPLYALGSMLGIRETEGVLKLIDATEIFGLDAISTGVVLAWATEAFERGLIGEAETEGLRPAWGEVKVYLEMIRRIAERRGEFYRVLGDGLRRAEERYGGGEFALHFGGNEMPGYHTGPGALLTYLSGSRHSHLDSAGYALDQELLSQGKTLSPREMAQRLLREEARRQVLSSLVVCFFARNLYDGETISAALRTLGMDFSPEDLERLGMEILRRKFAFKVREGFSLGNLKIPKRALEAPTPFGRVSEEFLREALWEMEKILRGEDGVEGTA
;
A
#
# COMPACT_ATOMS: atom_id res chain seq x y z
N SER A 1 1.81 26.40 8.40
CA SER A 1 2.68 27.49 7.92
C SER A 1 1.84 28.45 7.12
N GLU A 2 2.13 29.75 7.17
CA GLU A 2 1.42 30.76 6.35
C GLU A 2 1.85 30.71 4.88
N VAL A 3 3.07 30.27 4.60
CA VAL A 3 3.62 30.08 3.24
C VAL A 3 4.10 28.64 3.05
N PRO A 4 4.18 28.15 1.79
CA PRO A 4 4.86 26.90 1.49
C PRO A 4 6.29 26.85 2.06
N VAL A 5 6.59 25.80 2.82
CA VAL A 5 7.91 25.56 3.41
C VAL A 5 8.35 24.12 3.20
N TYR A 6 9.65 23.85 3.34
CA TYR A 6 10.18 22.52 3.55
C TYR A 6 11.08 22.50 4.78
N LEU A 7 11.15 21.36 5.46
CA LEU A 7 11.97 21.17 6.65
C LEU A 7 13.32 20.57 6.24
N ALA A 8 14.42 21.20 6.61
CA ALA A 8 15.78 20.70 6.41
C ALA A 8 16.42 20.38 7.77
N ILE A 9 16.85 19.13 7.96
CA ILE A 9 17.49 18.63 9.18
C ILE A 9 18.88 18.12 8.81
N HIS A 10 19.93 18.79 9.29
CA HIS A 10 21.32 18.41 9.02
C HIS A 10 22.13 18.33 10.30
N HIS A 11 22.61 17.13 10.67
CA HIS A 11 23.47 16.90 11.85
C HIS A 11 22.96 17.56 13.15
N GLY A 12 21.63 17.61 13.36
CA GLY A 12 20.99 18.22 14.52
C GLY A 12 20.51 19.67 14.33
N ARG A 13 20.87 20.35 13.23
CA ARG A 13 20.32 21.66 12.88
C ARG A 13 19.00 21.50 12.16
N VAL A 14 17.97 22.19 12.63
CA VAL A 14 16.62 22.15 12.07
C VAL A 14 16.29 23.52 11.48
N GLN A 15 15.91 23.57 10.21
CA GLN A 15 15.57 24.80 9.50
C GLN A 15 14.28 24.62 8.70
N PHE A 16 13.35 25.57 8.81
CA PHE A 16 12.25 25.70 7.86
C PHE A 16 12.70 26.64 6.74
N ARG A 17 12.68 26.14 5.50
CA ARG A 17 13.09 26.88 4.30
C ARG A 17 11.90 27.19 3.42
N ASP A 18 11.98 28.29 2.69
CA ASP A 18 10.94 28.72 1.76
C ASP A 18 10.79 27.69 0.61
N ALA A 19 9.56 27.23 0.37
CA ALA A 19 9.24 26.28 -0.69
C ALA A 19 8.32 26.86 -1.77
N ARG A 20 8.12 28.18 -1.83
CA ARG A 20 7.21 28.82 -2.81
C ARG A 20 7.59 28.49 -4.25
N ALA A 21 8.89 28.40 -4.55
CA ALA A 21 9.37 28.00 -5.87
C ALA A 21 9.14 26.51 -6.21
N LEU A 22 8.98 25.66 -5.19
CA LEU A 22 8.67 24.23 -5.35
C LEU A 22 7.17 23.97 -5.35
N TRP A 23 6.39 24.85 -4.73
CA TRP A 23 4.95 24.75 -4.64
C TRP A 23 4.32 24.97 -6.01
N GLY A 24 3.38 24.11 -6.39
CA GLY A 24 2.76 24.11 -7.71
C GLY A 24 3.45 23.22 -8.73
N LEU A 25 4.69 22.78 -8.48
CA LEU A 25 5.36 21.80 -9.34
C LEU A 25 4.60 20.48 -9.28
N SER A 26 4.10 20.02 -10.44
CA SER A 26 3.26 18.83 -10.51
C SER A 26 4.00 17.57 -10.10
N SER A 27 5.25 17.44 -10.56
CA SER A 27 6.07 16.25 -10.40
C SER A 27 6.79 16.19 -9.05
N SER A 28 6.40 15.20 -8.24
CA SER A 28 7.09 14.82 -7.01
C SER A 28 8.56 14.47 -7.30
N LEU A 29 8.86 13.82 -8.44
CA LEU A 29 10.22 13.47 -8.85
C LEU A 29 11.08 14.72 -9.11
N THR A 30 10.53 15.73 -9.79
CA THR A 30 11.21 17.01 -10.04
C THR A 30 11.53 17.72 -8.73
N VAL A 31 10.57 17.77 -7.80
CA VAL A 31 10.80 18.35 -6.46
C VAL A 31 11.96 17.65 -5.76
N GLY A 32 12.00 16.31 -5.81
CA GLY A 32 13.09 15.52 -5.25
C GLY A 32 14.43 15.83 -5.91
N ARG A 33 14.47 15.99 -7.22
CA ARG A 33 15.69 16.36 -7.96
C ARG A 33 16.19 17.75 -7.56
N VAL A 34 15.33 18.76 -7.50
CA VAL A 34 15.73 20.11 -7.10
C VAL A 34 16.29 20.11 -5.67
N LEU A 35 15.60 19.46 -4.73
CA LEU A 35 16.09 19.34 -3.34
C LEU A 35 17.44 18.61 -3.27
N ARG A 36 17.69 17.63 -4.14
CA ARG A 36 18.99 16.95 -4.25
C ARG A 36 20.10 17.86 -4.78
N GLU A 37 19.79 18.88 -5.56
CA GLU A 37 20.78 19.80 -6.10
C GLU A 37 21.11 20.91 -5.09
N ILE A 38 20.14 21.36 -4.29
CA ILE A 38 20.32 22.50 -3.38
C ILE A 38 20.66 22.12 -1.93
N GLU A 39 20.30 20.92 -1.46
CA GLU A 39 20.60 20.48 -0.09
C GLU A 39 21.87 19.63 0.00
N PRO A 40 22.67 19.76 1.08
CA PRO A 40 23.88 18.98 1.29
C PRO A 40 23.58 17.51 1.67
N GLY A 41 24.63 16.75 1.96
CA GLY A 41 24.52 15.38 2.47
C GLY A 41 24.27 14.33 1.38
N SER A 42 24.78 14.54 0.17
CA SER A 42 24.73 13.52 -0.89
C SER A 42 25.22 12.15 -0.38
N GLY A 43 24.48 11.08 -0.70
CA GLY A 43 24.75 9.72 -0.21
C GLY A 43 24.26 9.42 1.22
N ALA A 44 24.02 10.43 2.06
CA ALA A 44 23.57 10.27 3.45
C ALA A 44 22.26 11.01 3.77
N ARG A 45 21.59 11.54 2.75
CA ARG A 45 20.33 12.28 2.87
C ARG A 45 19.14 11.41 2.49
N THR A 46 18.02 11.70 3.15
CA THR A 46 16.69 11.21 2.80
C THR A 46 15.76 12.38 2.53
N ILE A 47 14.90 12.28 1.52
CA ILE A 47 13.92 13.29 1.12
C ILE A 47 12.52 12.65 1.11
N LEU A 48 11.66 13.16 1.98
CA LEU A 48 10.22 12.92 1.98
C LEU A 48 9.53 14.11 1.32
N ARG A 49 8.63 13.90 0.36
CA ARG A 49 8.00 15.02 -0.37
C ARG A 49 6.62 14.67 -0.91
N ILE A 50 5.85 15.71 -1.21
CA ILE A 50 4.54 15.59 -1.86
C ILE A 50 4.57 16.12 -3.30
N GLY A 51 3.77 15.50 -4.17
CA GLY A 51 3.43 16.02 -5.50
C GLY A 51 2.22 16.95 -5.47
N LYS A 52 1.64 17.21 -6.65
CA LYS A 52 0.45 18.08 -6.78
C LYS A 52 -0.74 17.62 -5.96
N ALA A 53 -0.96 16.31 -5.88
CA ALA A 53 -2.08 15.73 -5.17
C ALA A 53 -2.06 16.10 -3.67
N GLY A 54 -0.88 16.09 -3.05
CA GLY A 54 -0.71 16.51 -1.67
C GLY A 54 -0.99 18.00 -1.47
N GLU A 55 -0.47 18.87 -2.35
CA GLU A 55 -0.74 20.32 -2.29
C GLU A 55 -2.24 20.63 -2.39
N ASN A 56 -2.94 19.87 -3.22
CA ASN A 56 -4.36 19.99 -3.45
C ASN A 56 -5.20 19.17 -2.47
N LEU A 57 -4.60 18.55 -1.44
CA LEU A 57 -5.30 17.82 -0.39
C LEU A 57 -6.13 16.62 -0.86
N VAL A 58 -5.78 15.97 -1.97
CA VAL A 58 -6.42 14.69 -2.37
C VAL A 58 -6.32 13.71 -1.20
N THR A 59 -7.43 13.13 -0.74
CA THR A 59 -7.51 12.42 0.55
C THR A 59 -6.63 11.17 0.62
N TYR A 60 -6.24 10.64 -0.53
CA TYR A 60 -5.28 9.54 -0.70
C TYR A 60 -3.97 9.99 -1.37
N ALA A 61 -3.56 11.25 -1.17
CA ALA A 61 -2.24 11.71 -1.58
C ALA A 61 -1.13 11.05 -0.75
N ALA A 62 -0.08 10.62 -1.44
CA ALA A 62 1.08 9.94 -0.88
C ALA A 62 2.19 10.92 -0.48
N VAL A 63 3.04 10.50 0.46
CA VAL A 63 4.39 11.07 0.63
C VAL A 63 5.40 10.13 -0.02
N ILE A 64 6.18 10.68 -0.95
CA ILE A 64 7.24 9.96 -1.66
C ILE A 64 8.54 10.09 -0.86
N ALA A 65 9.05 8.96 -0.41
CA ALA A 65 10.35 8.84 0.24
C ALA A 65 11.38 8.41 -0.81
N GLU A 66 12.51 9.11 -0.91
CA GLU A 66 13.47 8.89 -2.00
C GLU A 66 12.79 8.86 -3.37
N THR A 67 13.31 8.13 -4.36
CA THR A 67 12.67 8.10 -5.69
C THR A 67 11.48 7.14 -5.74
N TYR A 68 11.57 5.98 -5.08
CA TYR A 68 10.70 4.81 -5.36
C TYR A 68 10.07 4.20 -4.08
N ARG A 69 9.90 5.01 -3.02
CA ARG A 69 9.27 4.57 -1.76
C ARG A 69 8.12 5.47 -1.38
N HIS A 70 7.13 4.87 -0.73
CA HIS A 70 5.81 5.46 -0.60
C HIS A 70 5.27 5.28 0.81
N PHE A 71 4.90 6.38 1.45
CA PHE A 71 3.80 6.39 2.40
C PHE A 71 2.52 6.63 1.59
N GLY A 72 2.04 5.56 0.96
CA GLY A 72 1.01 5.64 -0.09
C GLY A 72 -0.40 5.88 0.44
N ARG A 73 -0.85 5.06 1.39
CA ARG A 73 -2.24 5.05 1.86
C ARG A 73 -2.51 6.05 2.99
N LEU A 74 -3.79 6.27 3.29
CA LEU A 74 -4.29 7.08 4.42
C LEU A 74 -3.98 8.58 4.35
N GLY A 75 -3.56 9.10 3.20
CA GLY A 75 -3.56 10.55 2.96
C GLY A 75 -2.46 11.34 3.66
N LEU A 76 -1.32 10.74 4.00
CA LEU A 76 -0.22 11.48 4.62
C LEU A 76 0.22 12.68 3.78
N GLY A 77 0.14 12.58 2.45
CA GLY A 77 0.45 13.67 1.53
C GLY A 77 -0.52 14.86 1.66
N ALA A 78 -1.80 14.61 1.92
CA ALA A 78 -2.78 15.66 2.20
C ALA A 78 -2.51 16.33 3.56
N VAL A 79 -2.04 15.57 4.55
CA VAL A 79 -1.63 16.12 5.86
C VAL A 79 -0.41 17.04 5.71
N PHE A 80 0.56 16.67 4.86
CA PHE A 80 1.68 17.54 4.51
C PHE A 80 1.19 18.82 3.81
N GLY A 81 0.32 18.68 2.81
CA GLY A 81 -0.26 19.80 2.07
C GLY A 81 -1.05 20.77 2.95
N SER A 82 -1.86 20.27 3.87
CA SER A 82 -2.68 21.10 4.76
C SER A 82 -1.84 21.97 5.70
N LYS A 83 -0.60 21.55 5.96
CA LYS A 83 0.38 22.32 6.76
C LYS A 83 1.25 23.25 5.90
N LYS A 84 1.05 23.26 4.58
CA LYS A 84 1.92 23.88 3.55
C LYS A 84 3.37 23.37 3.64
N LEU A 85 3.55 22.09 4.01
CA LEU A 85 4.85 21.43 4.10
C LEU A 85 5.11 20.64 2.81
N LYS A 86 5.98 21.16 1.94
CA LYS A 86 6.29 20.56 0.64
C LYS A 86 7.19 19.33 0.76
N ALA A 87 8.13 19.35 1.69
CA ALA A 87 9.09 18.27 1.89
C ALA A 87 9.73 18.29 3.29
N VAL A 88 10.35 17.17 3.63
CA VAL A 88 11.28 17.00 4.75
C VAL A 88 12.56 16.39 4.21
N VAL A 89 13.68 17.07 4.38
CA VAL A 89 15.03 16.62 4.03
C VAL A 89 15.79 16.36 5.31
N ILE A 90 16.38 15.18 5.43
CA ILE A 90 17.12 14.75 6.62
C ILE A 90 18.48 14.24 6.16
N SER A 91 19.56 14.73 6.74
CA SER A 91 20.88 14.12 6.60
C SER A 91 21.62 14.07 7.93
N GLY A 92 22.31 12.96 8.17
CA GLY A 92 23.12 12.78 9.36
C GLY A 92 24.10 11.62 9.18
N THR A 93 25.28 11.78 9.76
CA THR A 93 26.33 10.75 9.80
C THR A 93 26.64 10.34 11.24
N GLY A 94 25.70 10.63 12.16
CA GLY A 94 25.82 10.21 13.55
C GLY A 94 25.74 8.68 13.66
N THR A 95 26.40 8.14 14.68
CA THR A 95 26.36 6.72 14.99
C THR A 95 25.50 6.49 16.23
N ILE A 96 24.81 5.35 16.27
CA ILE A 96 24.07 4.91 17.46
C ILE A 96 24.98 3.94 18.22
N PRO A 97 25.33 4.21 19.48
CA PRO A 97 26.14 3.29 20.29
C PRO A 97 25.47 1.93 20.45
N ILE A 98 26.26 0.86 20.35
CA ILE A 98 25.81 -0.51 20.59
C ILE A 98 26.35 -0.94 21.96
N PRO A 99 25.51 -1.11 22.99
CA PRO A 99 25.96 -1.42 24.35
C PRO A 99 26.77 -2.72 24.45
N GLN A 100 26.41 -3.74 23.67
CA GLN A 100 27.06 -5.04 23.65
C GLN A 100 27.56 -5.41 22.24
N PRO A 101 28.71 -4.89 21.79
CA PRO A 101 29.17 -5.03 20.40
C PRO A 101 29.36 -6.48 19.94
N ALA A 102 29.96 -7.35 20.77
CA ALA A 102 30.25 -8.73 20.38
C ALA A 102 28.97 -9.59 20.22
N PRO A 103 28.03 -9.62 21.19
CA PRO A 103 26.73 -10.28 21.00
C PRO A 103 25.94 -9.73 19.82
N TYR A 104 25.90 -8.40 19.65
CA TYR A 104 25.23 -7.75 18.52
C TYR A 104 25.80 -8.20 17.17
N GLN A 105 27.13 -8.17 17.01
CA GLN A 105 27.77 -8.59 15.76
C GLN A 105 27.55 -10.06 15.45
N LYS A 106 27.52 -10.93 16.47
CA LYS A 106 27.19 -12.35 16.29
C LYS A 106 25.77 -12.51 15.74
N LEU A 107 24.78 -11.91 16.39
CA LEU A 107 23.38 -11.97 15.96
C LEU A 107 23.19 -11.35 14.57
N TYR A 108 23.81 -10.20 14.29
CA TYR A 108 23.77 -9.59 12.97
C TYR A 108 24.27 -10.54 11.88
N ARG A 109 25.40 -11.24 12.11
CA ARG A 109 25.93 -12.21 11.14
C ARG A 109 24.95 -13.37 10.92
N GLU A 110 24.37 -13.91 11.98
CA GLU A 110 23.37 -15.00 11.87
C GLU A 110 22.14 -14.58 11.05
N LEU A 111 21.62 -13.37 11.31
CA LEU A 111 20.48 -12.83 10.57
C LEU A 111 20.82 -12.50 9.13
N TRP A 112 22.00 -11.95 8.89
CA TRP A 112 22.50 -11.68 7.54
C TRP A 112 22.64 -12.99 6.75
N GLU A 113 23.27 -14.03 7.32
CA GLU A 113 23.42 -15.32 6.66
C GLU A 113 22.06 -15.98 6.36
N LYS A 114 21.12 -15.97 7.31
CA LYS A 114 19.76 -16.44 7.07
C LYS A 114 19.09 -15.65 5.95
N ALA A 115 19.22 -14.32 5.92
CA ALA A 115 18.60 -13.49 4.90
C ALA A 115 19.18 -13.69 3.49
N THR A 116 20.49 -13.95 3.37
CA THR A 116 21.19 -14.01 2.07
C THR A 116 21.46 -15.41 1.56
N ARG A 117 21.48 -16.43 2.42
CA ARG A 117 21.82 -17.82 2.04
C ARG A 117 20.64 -18.79 2.09
N SER A 118 19.50 -18.40 2.67
CA SER A 118 18.28 -19.23 2.67
C SER A 118 17.29 -18.80 1.57
N GLU A 119 16.25 -19.61 1.37
CA GLU A 119 15.18 -19.29 0.42
C GLU A 119 14.18 -18.24 0.92
N LEU A 120 14.26 -17.84 2.20
CA LEU A 120 13.27 -16.97 2.85
C LEU A 120 13.03 -15.65 2.10
N MET A 121 14.09 -15.04 1.57
CA MET A 121 14.02 -13.75 0.89
C MET A 121 14.09 -13.87 -0.64
N ARG A 122 14.36 -15.07 -1.17
CA ARG A 122 14.63 -15.32 -2.59
C ARG A 122 13.48 -14.85 -3.47
N LYS A 123 12.25 -15.16 -3.07
CA LYS A 123 11.04 -14.78 -3.81
C LYS A 123 10.92 -13.25 -4.02
N TYR A 124 11.29 -12.47 -3.00
CA TYR A 124 11.27 -11.00 -3.06
C TYR A 124 12.47 -10.44 -3.83
N HIS A 125 13.58 -11.17 -3.87
CA HIS A 125 14.76 -10.81 -4.65
C HIS A 125 14.55 -11.05 -6.15
N ASP A 126 14.01 -12.21 -6.52
CA ASP A 126 13.96 -12.68 -7.91
C ASP A 126 12.88 -11.96 -8.72
N LEU A 127 11.61 -12.10 -8.32
CA LEU A 127 10.46 -11.56 -9.05
C LEU A 127 9.76 -10.41 -8.30
N GLY A 128 10.22 -10.06 -7.11
CA GLY A 128 9.58 -9.06 -6.26
C GLY A 128 8.17 -9.46 -5.81
N THR A 129 7.40 -8.48 -5.37
CA THR A 129 6.00 -8.73 -4.97
C THR A 129 5.11 -9.09 -6.16
N SER A 130 5.47 -8.66 -7.37
CA SER A 130 4.77 -8.97 -8.63
C SER A 130 4.66 -10.46 -8.92
N GLN A 131 5.44 -11.30 -8.26
CA GLN A 131 5.25 -12.76 -8.28
C GLN A 131 3.83 -13.18 -7.91
N ASN A 132 3.10 -12.38 -7.12
CA ASN A 132 1.73 -12.72 -6.70
C ASN A 132 0.69 -12.65 -7.83
N ILE A 133 0.94 -11.91 -8.92
CA ILE A 133 -0.05 -11.71 -9.99
C ILE A 133 -0.48 -13.04 -10.61
N ARG A 134 0.48 -13.88 -10.98
CA ARG A 134 0.20 -15.16 -11.66
C ARG A 134 -0.46 -16.21 -10.75
N PRO A 135 0.03 -16.50 -9.53
CA PRO A 135 -0.65 -17.41 -8.62
C PRO A 135 -2.08 -16.97 -8.28
N LEU A 136 -2.31 -15.67 -8.05
CA LEU A 136 -3.66 -15.16 -7.79
C LEU A 136 -4.58 -15.30 -9.00
N HIS A 137 -4.05 -15.07 -10.20
CA HIS A 137 -4.79 -15.34 -11.44
C HIS A 137 -5.18 -16.82 -11.56
N LEU A 138 -4.25 -17.75 -11.32
CA LEU A 138 -4.47 -19.20 -11.44
C LEU A 138 -5.51 -19.72 -10.45
N ILE A 139 -5.50 -19.23 -9.21
CA ILE A 139 -6.50 -19.62 -8.21
C ILE A 139 -7.81 -18.82 -8.32
N SER A 140 -7.95 -17.93 -9.31
CA SER A 140 -9.14 -17.06 -9.48
C SER A 140 -9.39 -16.12 -8.29
N ALA A 141 -8.33 -15.47 -7.81
CA ALA A 141 -8.32 -14.51 -6.69
C ALA A 141 -7.73 -13.13 -7.05
N LEU A 142 -7.49 -12.85 -8.33
CA LEU A 142 -6.99 -11.55 -8.81
C LEU A 142 -8.17 -10.69 -9.27
N PRO A 143 -8.52 -9.58 -8.59
CA PRO A 143 -9.64 -8.76 -9.05
C PRO A 143 -9.37 -8.14 -10.42
N VAL A 144 -10.35 -8.26 -11.32
CA VAL A 144 -10.30 -7.75 -12.70
C VAL A 144 -11.53 -6.91 -12.98
N ARG A 145 -11.32 -5.71 -13.56
CA ARG A 145 -12.38 -4.75 -13.96
C ARG A 145 -13.40 -4.51 -12.85
N ASN A 146 -12.97 -3.82 -11.78
CA ASN A 146 -13.81 -3.59 -10.59
C ASN A 146 -14.44 -4.86 -9.98
N LEU A 147 -13.68 -5.97 -9.96
CA LEU A 147 -14.13 -7.29 -9.49
C LEU A 147 -15.35 -7.83 -10.27
N LEU A 148 -15.57 -7.40 -11.52
CA LEU A 148 -16.49 -8.07 -12.45
C LEU A 148 -16.02 -9.50 -12.75
N ALA A 149 -14.72 -9.75 -12.68
CA ALA A 149 -14.10 -11.07 -12.74
C ALA A 149 -12.97 -11.19 -11.70
N THR A 150 -12.58 -12.43 -11.43
CA THR A 150 -11.51 -12.77 -10.46
C THR A 150 -10.26 -13.38 -11.11
N ARG A 151 -10.24 -13.35 -12.43
CA ARG A 151 -9.09 -13.64 -13.29
C ARG A 151 -9.32 -13.03 -14.67
N TYR A 152 -8.26 -12.88 -15.43
CA TYR A 152 -8.34 -12.60 -16.86
C TYR A 152 -8.79 -13.87 -17.61
N GLU A 153 -9.27 -13.70 -18.85
CA GLU A 153 -9.53 -14.82 -19.76
C GLU A 153 -8.22 -15.49 -20.19
N GLU A 154 -7.20 -14.67 -20.47
CA GLU A 154 -5.82 -15.08 -20.76
C GLU A 154 -4.89 -14.73 -19.58
N GLU A 155 -3.62 -15.12 -19.66
CA GLU A 155 -2.66 -14.72 -18.62
C GLU A 155 -2.46 -13.19 -18.62
N PRO A 156 -2.45 -12.52 -17.45
CA PRO A 156 -2.25 -11.07 -17.39
C PRO A 156 -0.94 -10.66 -18.07
N PRO A 157 -0.92 -9.56 -18.85
CA PRO A 157 0.27 -9.19 -19.62
C PRO A 157 1.44 -8.71 -18.76
N PHE A 158 1.19 -8.42 -17.47
CA PHE A 158 2.14 -7.85 -16.52
C PHE A 158 2.42 -8.80 -15.33
N THR A 159 2.50 -10.11 -15.58
CA THR A 159 3.01 -11.06 -14.58
C THR A 159 4.44 -10.70 -14.14
N GLY A 160 4.81 -11.09 -12.91
CA GLY A 160 6.15 -10.85 -12.40
C GLY A 160 7.24 -11.44 -13.30
N GLU A 161 6.99 -12.62 -13.86
CA GLU A 161 7.86 -13.30 -14.82
C GLU A 161 8.05 -12.47 -16.09
N ARG A 162 6.96 -12.00 -16.71
CA ARG A 162 7.02 -11.24 -17.96
C ARG A 162 7.68 -9.86 -17.76
N LEU A 163 7.45 -9.23 -16.61
CA LEU A 163 8.15 -8.01 -16.22
C LEU A 163 9.65 -8.25 -16.03
N ALA A 164 10.03 -9.34 -15.35
CA ALA A 164 11.43 -9.70 -15.14
C ALA A 164 12.17 -9.99 -16.45
N GLU A 165 11.53 -10.69 -17.39
CA GLU A 165 12.13 -11.10 -18.66
C GLU A 165 12.31 -9.93 -19.65
N HIS A 166 11.33 -9.03 -19.74
CA HIS A 166 11.31 -8.03 -20.82
C HIS A 166 11.48 -6.58 -20.37
N PHE A 167 11.18 -6.26 -19.11
CA PHE A 167 11.12 -4.87 -18.65
C PHE A 167 12.10 -4.55 -17.52
N LEU A 168 12.51 -5.52 -16.71
CA LEU A 168 13.38 -5.27 -15.55
C LEU A 168 14.73 -4.69 -15.99
N GLY A 169 14.93 -3.40 -15.75
CA GLY A 169 16.19 -2.72 -16.04
C GLY A 169 17.15 -2.71 -14.86
N ARG A 170 16.62 -2.66 -13.63
CA ARG A 170 17.45 -2.61 -12.42
C ARG A 170 16.71 -3.06 -11.18
N ARG A 171 17.46 -3.61 -10.22
CA ARG A 171 17.01 -3.78 -8.83
C ARG A 171 17.72 -2.84 -7.86
N LEU A 172 17.00 -2.36 -6.85
CA LEU A 172 17.53 -1.55 -5.75
C LEU A 172 17.14 -2.16 -4.40
N ALA A 173 17.85 -1.77 -3.35
CA ALA A 173 17.54 -2.13 -1.98
C ALA A 173 17.16 -0.90 -1.14
N CYS A 174 16.39 -1.12 -0.08
CA CYS A 174 16.30 -0.16 1.02
C CYS A 174 17.66 -0.06 1.73
N SER A 175 17.86 1.03 2.49
CA SER A 175 19.07 1.20 3.30
C SER A 175 19.32 -0.02 4.20
N ALA A 176 20.57 -0.49 4.24
CA ALA A 176 21.04 -1.66 4.99
C ALA A 176 20.35 -3.01 4.68
N CYS A 177 19.50 -3.09 3.66
CA CYS A 177 18.81 -4.32 3.29
C CYS A 177 19.60 -5.10 2.22
N PRO A 178 19.92 -6.39 2.43
CA PRO A 178 20.66 -7.18 1.44
C PRO A 178 19.78 -7.78 0.32
N VAL A 179 18.46 -7.58 0.36
CA VAL A 179 17.49 -8.34 -0.46
C VAL A 179 17.27 -7.72 -1.84
N ALA A 180 17.42 -6.41 -1.99
CA ALA A 180 17.16 -5.70 -3.25
C ALA A 180 15.79 -5.98 -3.90
N CYS A 181 14.70 -5.89 -3.13
CA CYS A 181 13.34 -6.18 -3.62
C CYS A 181 12.71 -5.09 -4.51
N ILE A 182 13.37 -3.95 -4.71
CA ILE A 182 12.84 -2.85 -5.55
C ILE A 182 13.10 -3.19 -6.99
N HIS A 183 12.04 -3.42 -7.76
CA HIS A 183 12.16 -3.70 -9.18
C HIS A 183 11.81 -2.46 -9.99
N LEU A 184 12.71 -2.07 -10.89
CA LEU A 184 12.55 -0.91 -11.77
C LEU A 184 12.43 -1.40 -13.21
N ALA A 185 11.26 -1.22 -13.79
CA ALA A 185 11.02 -1.45 -15.21
C ALA A 185 11.65 -0.32 -16.03
N LEU A 186 12.26 -0.66 -17.16
CA LEU A 186 12.74 0.26 -18.15
C LEU A 186 11.64 0.49 -19.20
N LEU A 187 10.82 1.51 -19.00
CA LEU A 187 9.80 1.90 -19.97
C LEU A 187 10.45 2.71 -21.09
N ARG A 188 10.38 2.20 -22.32
CA ARG A 188 10.86 2.88 -23.53
C ARG A 188 9.68 3.37 -24.34
N GLU A 189 9.57 4.68 -24.51
CA GLU A 189 8.49 5.32 -25.26
C GLU A 189 9.08 5.97 -26.52
N PRO A 190 8.56 5.67 -27.72
CA PRO A 190 9.03 6.30 -28.94
C PRO A 190 8.71 7.79 -28.92
N HIS A 191 9.62 8.61 -29.45
CA HIS A 191 9.37 10.03 -29.62
C HIS A 191 8.24 10.23 -30.65
N PRO A 192 7.28 11.13 -30.41
CA PRO A 192 6.14 11.31 -31.32
C PRO A 192 6.52 11.65 -32.76
N SER A 193 7.66 12.32 -32.95
CA SER A 193 8.12 12.80 -34.26
C SER A 193 9.49 12.27 -34.70
N GLU A 194 10.17 11.45 -33.88
CA GLU A 194 11.52 10.97 -34.20
C GLU A 194 11.60 9.44 -34.06
N PRO A 195 11.60 8.68 -35.17
CA PRO A 195 11.36 7.22 -35.16
C PRO A 195 12.44 6.39 -34.46
N TYR A 196 13.64 6.95 -34.27
CA TYR A 196 14.76 6.27 -33.60
C TYR A 196 15.07 6.85 -32.21
N PHE A 197 14.32 7.86 -31.77
CA PHE A 197 14.51 8.47 -30.46
C PHE A 197 13.50 7.90 -29.46
N TYR A 198 13.97 7.58 -28.25
CA TYR A 198 13.13 7.02 -27.20
C TYR A 198 13.33 7.79 -25.89
N LYS A 199 12.21 8.16 -25.26
CA LYS A 199 12.20 8.52 -23.85
C LYS A 199 12.31 7.23 -23.04
N THR A 200 13.25 7.20 -22.11
CA THR A 200 13.45 6.06 -21.23
C THR A 200 13.16 6.47 -19.79
N THR A 201 12.26 5.76 -19.14
CA THR A 201 11.82 6.03 -17.75
C THR A 201 11.99 4.78 -16.91
N PHE A 202 12.55 4.92 -15.71
CA PHE A 202 12.53 3.85 -14.72
C PHE A 202 11.26 3.94 -13.88
N VAL A 203 10.45 2.90 -13.90
CA VAL A 203 9.18 2.82 -13.16
C VAL A 203 9.28 1.74 -12.11
N SER A 204 9.09 2.09 -10.84
CA SER A 204 9.04 1.09 -9.77
C SER A 204 7.73 0.33 -9.84
N TYR A 205 7.79 -1.00 -9.82
CA TYR A 205 6.59 -1.82 -9.84
C TYR A 205 6.56 -2.82 -8.68
N ASP A 206 5.35 -3.04 -8.19
CA ASP A 206 5.01 -3.96 -7.11
C ASP A 206 3.64 -4.58 -7.43
N HIS A 207 3.25 -5.64 -6.71
CA HIS A 207 1.95 -6.30 -6.85
C HIS A 207 0.77 -5.30 -6.85
N GLU A 208 0.71 -4.44 -5.84
CA GLU A 208 -0.46 -3.58 -5.62
C GLU A 208 -0.65 -2.51 -6.71
N PRO A 209 0.37 -1.76 -7.16
CA PRO A 209 0.24 -0.90 -8.33
C PRO A 209 -0.14 -1.66 -9.61
N LEU A 210 0.42 -2.86 -9.85
CA LEU A 210 0.08 -3.67 -11.02
C LEU A 210 -1.36 -4.19 -10.98
N TYR A 211 -1.84 -4.56 -9.81
CA TYR A 211 -3.24 -4.88 -9.58
C TYR A 211 -4.12 -3.65 -9.85
N ALA A 212 -3.92 -2.57 -9.11
CA ALA A 212 -4.86 -1.46 -9.07
C ALA A 212 -4.89 -0.66 -10.38
N LEU A 213 -3.72 -0.47 -11.02
CA LEU A 213 -3.61 0.27 -12.27
C LEU A 213 -3.53 -0.64 -13.50
N GLY A 214 -3.57 -1.97 -13.31
CA GLY A 214 -3.57 -2.95 -14.38
C GLY A 214 -4.85 -3.77 -14.38
N SER A 215 -4.92 -4.81 -13.54
CA SER A 215 -6.03 -5.76 -13.56
C SER A 215 -7.37 -5.13 -13.21
N MET A 216 -7.38 -4.25 -12.21
CA MET A 216 -8.58 -3.54 -11.76
C MET A 216 -9.17 -2.63 -12.84
N LEU A 217 -8.35 -2.13 -13.76
CA LEU A 217 -8.74 -1.31 -14.91
C LEU A 217 -8.86 -2.11 -16.23
N GLY A 218 -8.56 -3.40 -16.20
CA GLY A 218 -8.63 -4.29 -17.37
C GLY A 218 -7.59 -3.99 -18.45
N ILE A 219 -6.40 -3.49 -18.07
CA ILE A 219 -5.33 -3.15 -19.01
C ILE A 219 -4.79 -4.41 -19.71
N ARG A 220 -4.45 -4.28 -20.99
CA ARG A 220 -4.06 -5.38 -21.88
C ARG A 220 -2.59 -5.37 -22.30
N GLU A 221 -1.82 -4.36 -21.88
CA GLU A 221 -0.40 -4.20 -22.24
C GLU A 221 0.40 -3.72 -21.02
N THR A 222 1.61 -4.24 -20.85
CA THR A 222 2.49 -3.93 -19.70
C THR A 222 2.89 -2.47 -19.69
N GLU A 223 3.22 -1.91 -20.85
CA GLU A 223 3.56 -0.50 -21.03
C GLU A 223 2.43 0.41 -20.57
N GLY A 224 1.18 0.01 -20.81
CA GLY A 224 -0.01 0.73 -20.35
C GLY A 224 -0.04 0.86 -18.82
N VAL A 225 0.18 -0.25 -18.11
CA VAL A 225 0.21 -0.26 -16.64
C VAL A 225 1.40 0.56 -16.12
N LEU A 226 2.59 0.41 -16.72
CA LEU A 226 3.77 1.17 -16.32
C LEU A 226 3.58 2.70 -16.50
N LYS A 227 2.89 3.14 -17.55
CA LYS A 227 2.55 4.56 -17.75
C LYS A 227 1.61 5.08 -16.68
N LEU A 228 0.64 4.28 -16.28
CA LEU A 228 -0.30 4.66 -15.21
C LEU A 228 0.42 4.74 -13.86
N ILE A 229 1.32 3.79 -13.56
CA ILE A 229 2.15 3.83 -12.35
C ILE A 229 3.00 5.11 -12.34
N ASP A 230 3.75 5.39 -13.42
CA ASP A 230 4.57 6.61 -13.54
C ASP A 230 3.75 7.89 -13.32
N ALA A 231 2.55 7.97 -13.90
CA ALA A 231 1.65 9.11 -13.69
C ALA A 231 1.24 9.25 -12.22
N THR A 232 0.87 8.17 -11.53
CA THR A 232 0.53 8.22 -10.10
C THR A 232 1.70 8.64 -9.22
N GLU A 233 2.92 8.18 -9.51
CA GLU A 233 4.12 8.58 -8.78
C GLU A 233 4.44 10.07 -8.99
N ILE A 234 4.35 10.55 -10.24
CA ILE A 234 4.57 11.95 -10.61
C ILE A 234 3.67 12.86 -9.78
N PHE A 235 2.36 12.58 -9.72
CA PHE A 235 1.43 13.44 -8.97
C PHE A 235 1.44 13.21 -7.46
N GLY A 236 2.01 12.09 -7.00
CA GLY A 236 2.06 11.71 -5.59
C GLY A 236 0.73 11.19 -5.07
N LEU A 237 0.11 10.24 -5.79
CA LEU A 237 -1.14 9.59 -5.42
C LEU A 237 -0.90 8.17 -4.91
N ASP A 238 -1.79 7.67 -4.04
CA ASP A 238 -1.89 6.23 -3.76
C ASP A 238 -2.32 5.48 -5.03
N ALA A 239 -1.51 4.53 -5.51
CA ALA A 239 -1.83 3.72 -6.67
C ALA A 239 -3.07 2.84 -6.45
N ILE A 240 -3.27 2.32 -5.22
CA ILE A 240 -4.42 1.46 -4.91
C ILE A 240 -5.71 2.27 -5.01
N SER A 241 -5.82 3.33 -4.21
CA SER A 241 -7.01 4.19 -4.22
C SER A 241 -7.28 4.77 -5.61
N THR A 242 -6.25 5.22 -6.32
CA THR A 242 -6.41 5.75 -7.68
C THR A 242 -7.01 4.71 -8.62
N GLY A 243 -6.44 3.51 -8.66
CA GLY A 243 -6.93 2.45 -9.54
C GLY A 243 -8.37 2.03 -9.25
N VAL A 244 -8.72 1.85 -7.98
CA VAL A 244 -10.07 1.43 -7.57
C VAL A 244 -11.11 2.54 -7.81
N VAL A 245 -10.78 3.81 -7.55
CA VAL A 245 -11.65 4.96 -7.85
C VAL A 245 -11.91 5.07 -9.36
N LEU A 246 -10.87 4.89 -10.18
CA LEU A 246 -11.01 4.89 -11.64
C LEU A 246 -11.84 3.70 -12.13
N ALA A 247 -11.67 2.52 -11.53
CA ALA A 247 -12.45 1.33 -11.87
C ALA A 247 -13.94 1.52 -11.56
N TRP A 248 -14.26 2.10 -10.40
CA TRP A 248 -15.64 2.47 -10.07
C TRP A 248 -16.18 3.51 -11.05
N ALA A 249 -15.40 4.54 -11.42
CA ALA A 249 -15.82 5.56 -12.36
C ALA A 249 -16.13 4.97 -13.76
N THR A 250 -15.31 4.03 -14.23
CA THR A 250 -15.56 3.29 -15.48
C THR A 250 -16.87 2.52 -15.42
N GLU A 251 -17.10 1.73 -14.37
CA GLU A 251 -18.34 0.97 -14.23
C GLU A 251 -19.58 1.88 -14.03
N ALA A 252 -19.44 2.96 -13.27
CA ALA A 252 -20.50 3.95 -13.09
C ALA A 252 -20.89 4.63 -14.41
N PHE A 253 -19.90 4.90 -15.28
CA PHE A 253 -20.13 5.43 -16.62
C PHE A 253 -20.84 4.41 -17.52
N GLU A 254 -20.39 3.15 -17.54
CA GLU A 254 -21.04 2.06 -18.31
C GLU A 254 -22.49 1.81 -17.86
N ARG A 255 -22.78 2.01 -16.58
CA ARG A 255 -24.13 1.88 -15.99
C ARG A 255 -24.97 3.16 -16.12
N GLY A 256 -24.43 4.25 -16.67
CA GLY A 256 -25.14 5.52 -16.84
C GLY A 256 -25.43 6.29 -15.54
N LEU A 257 -24.70 5.99 -14.44
CA LEU A 257 -24.78 6.79 -13.20
C LEU A 257 -24.05 8.13 -13.33
N ILE A 258 -23.05 8.18 -14.20
CA ILE A 258 -22.34 9.39 -14.62
C ILE A 258 -22.22 9.37 -16.14
N GLY A 259 -22.01 10.54 -16.75
CA GLY A 259 -21.84 10.67 -18.20
C GLY A 259 -20.78 11.72 -18.57
N GLU A 260 -20.77 12.09 -19.85
CA GLU A 260 -19.82 13.07 -20.40
C GLU A 260 -19.95 14.47 -19.77
N ALA A 261 -21.09 14.76 -19.17
CA ALA A 261 -21.30 15.99 -18.42
C ALA A 261 -20.40 16.03 -17.17
N GLU A 262 -20.40 14.97 -16.35
CA GLU A 262 -19.56 14.87 -15.16
C GLU A 262 -18.08 14.72 -15.52
N THR A 263 -17.77 13.90 -16.53
CA THR A 263 -16.37 13.61 -16.93
C THR A 263 -15.76 14.69 -17.81
N GLU A 264 -16.48 15.78 -18.10
CA GLU A 264 -16.08 16.86 -19.00
C GLU A 264 -15.57 16.31 -20.35
N GLY A 265 -16.36 15.43 -20.97
CA GLY A 265 -16.11 14.84 -22.29
C GLY A 265 -15.17 13.63 -22.33
N LEU A 266 -14.62 13.18 -21.19
CA LEU A 266 -13.84 11.93 -21.16
C LEU A 266 -14.76 10.71 -21.13
N ARG A 267 -14.41 9.67 -21.88
CA ARG A 267 -15.18 8.42 -21.92
C ARG A 267 -14.34 7.28 -21.32
N PRO A 268 -14.40 7.04 -20.00
CA PRO A 268 -13.66 5.94 -19.39
C PRO A 268 -14.23 4.60 -19.89
N ALA A 269 -13.33 3.69 -20.26
CA ALA A 269 -13.65 2.31 -20.63
C ALA A 269 -12.52 1.38 -20.21
N TRP A 270 -12.82 0.10 -19.96
CA TRP A 270 -11.82 -0.88 -19.53
C TRP A 270 -10.65 -0.97 -20.53
N GLY A 271 -9.43 -0.77 -20.03
CA GLY A 271 -8.23 -0.77 -20.87
C GLY A 271 -7.81 0.59 -21.47
N GLU A 272 -8.60 1.66 -21.35
CA GLU A 272 -8.32 2.96 -21.98
C GLU A 272 -7.25 3.79 -21.25
N VAL A 273 -5.98 3.42 -21.44
CA VAL A 273 -4.80 4.05 -20.80
C VAL A 273 -4.79 5.57 -20.95
N LYS A 274 -5.06 6.10 -22.15
CA LYS A 274 -5.00 7.56 -22.41
C LYS A 274 -6.04 8.33 -21.60
N VAL A 275 -7.24 7.77 -21.47
CA VAL A 275 -8.32 8.39 -20.68
C VAL A 275 -7.96 8.35 -19.20
N TYR A 276 -7.48 7.22 -18.70
CA TYR A 276 -7.06 7.10 -17.30
C TYR A 276 -5.91 8.06 -16.94
N LEU A 277 -4.91 8.23 -17.81
CA LEU A 277 -3.83 9.22 -17.59
C LEU A 277 -4.37 10.64 -17.39
N GLU A 278 -5.34 11.06 -18.20
CA GLU A 278 -5.95 12.38 -18.05
C GLU A 278 -6.82 12.46 -16.80
N MET A 279 -7.57 11.41 -16.45
CA MET A 279 -8.33 11.37 -15.21
C MET A 279 -7.43 11.47 -13.97
N ILE A 280 -6.31 10.74 -13.94
CA ILE A 280 -5.29 10.82 -12.86
C ILE A 280 -4.83 12.27 -12.69
N ARG A 281 -4.51 12.95 -13.79
CA ARG A 281 -4.10 14.36 -13.77
C ARG A 281 -5.20 15.25 -13.20
N ARG A 282 -6.45 15.11 -13.67
CA ARG A 282 -7.58 15.93 -13.20
C ARG A 282 -7.93 15.69 -11.74
N ILE A 283 -7.79 14.45 -11.24
CA ILE A 283 -7.90 14.12 -9.81
C ILE A 283 -6.82 14.86 -9.02
N ALA A 284 -5.55 14.73 -9.40
CA ALA A 284 -4.43 15.36 -8.71
C ALA A 284 -4.54 16.90 -8.72
N GLU A 285 -5.01 17.47 -9.83
CA GLU A 285 -5.23 18.91 -10.00
C GLU A 285 -6.55 19.40 -9.37
N ARG A 286 -7.43 18.48 -8.94
CA ARG A 286 -8.80 18.78 -8.48
C ARG A 286 -9.58 19.63 -9.49
N ARG A 287 -9.43 19.33 -10.78
CA ARG A 287 -10.06 20.06 -11.89
C ARG A 287 -11.44 19.49 -12.18
N GLY A 288 -12.49 20.28 -11.98
CA GLY A 288 -13.89 19.85 -12.17
C GLY A 288 -14.51 19.24 -10.91
N GLU A 289 -15.84 19.35 -10.76
CA GLU A 289 -16.54 18.84 -9.56
C GLU A 289 -16.36 17.33 -9.41
N PHE A 290 -16.53 16.59 -10.51
CA PHE A 290 -16.39 15.13 -10.52
C PHE A 290 -15.02 14.67 -9.99
N TYR A 291 -13.93 15.25 -10.51
CA TYR A 291 -12.59 14.87 -10.10
C TYR A 291 -12.21 15.35 -8.70
N ARG A 292 -12.84 16.42 -8.20
CA ARG A 292 -12.71 16.80 -6.78
C ARG A 292 -13.32 15.72 -5.88
N VAL A 293 -14.49 15.21 -6.23
CA VAL A 293 -15.17 14.13 -5.49
C VAL A 293 -14.37 12.83 -5.59
N LEU A 294 -13.90 12.45 -6.78
CA LEU A 294 -13.01 11.29 -6.93
C LEU A 294 -11.76 11.44 -6.06
N GLY A 295 -11.15 12.64 -6.02
CA GLY A 295 -10.02 12.97 -5.15
C GLY A 295 -10.33 12.99 -3.65
N ASP A 296 -11.59 12.88 -3.25
CA ASP A 296 -11.99 12.68 -1.85
C ASP A 296 -12.17 11.20 -1.49
N GLY A 297 -12.01 10.29 -2.46
CA GLY A 297 -12.03 8.84 -2.29
C GLY A 297 -13.35 8.19 -2.67
N LEU A 298 -13.34 6.86 -2.80
CA LEU A 298 -14.46 6.10 -3.33
C LEU A 298 -15.72 6.21 -2.46
N ARG A 299 -15.56 6.28 -1.13
CA ARG A 299 -16.69 6.52 -0.22
C ARG A 299 -17.45 7.80 -0.58
N ARG A 300 -16.73 8.88 -0.91
CA ARG A 300 -17.33 10.18 -1.26
C ARG A 300 -17.95 10.15 -2.66
N ALA A 301 -17.33 9.43 -3.58
CA ALA A 301 -17.89 9.19 -4.91
C ALA A 301 -19.23 8.43 -4.84
N GLU A 302 -19.32 7.35 -4.04
CA GLU A 302 -20.59 6.62 -3.91
C GLU A 302 -21.69 7.44 -3.21
N GLU A 303 -21.33 8.25 -2.19
CA GLU A 303 -22.28 9.11 -1.49
C GLU A 303 -22.88 10.17 -2.43
N ARG A 304 -22.09 10.63 -3.43
CA ARG A 304 -22.51 11.68 -4.37
C ARG A 304 -23.26 11.15 -5.59
N TYR A 305 -22.81 10.05 -6.16
CA TYR A 305 -23.24 9.56 -7.48
C TYR A 305 -23.90 8.16 -7.44
N GLY A 306 -23.94 7.50 -6.28
CA GLY A 306 -24.50 6.16 -6.13
C GLY A 306 -23.51 5.04 -6.48
N GLY A 307 -24.01 3.89 -6.93
CA GLY A 307 -23.16 2.74 -7.27
C GLY A 307 -22.56 2.00 -6.07
N GLY A 308 -23.13 2.17 -4.88
CA GLY A 308 -22.60 1.61 -3.64
C GLY A 308 -22.60 0.08 -3.55
N GLU A 309 -23.29 -0.61 -4.47
CA GLU A 309 -23.27 -2.07 -4.59
C GLU A 309 -21.93 -2.60 -5.13
N PHE A 310 -21.22 -1.78 -5.92
CA PHE A 310 -19.94 -2.10 -6.57
C PHE A 310 -18.80 -1.13 -6.19
N ALA A 311 -19.01 -0.30 -5.16
CA ALA A 311 -17.96 0.52 -4.58
C ALA A 311 -17.11 -0.32 -3.61
N LEU A 312 -15.97 -0.81 -4.10
CA LEU A 312 -15.04 -1.67 -3.36
C LEU A 312 -14.11 -0.87 -2.43
N HIS A 313 -14.68 -0.37 -1.33
CA HIS A 313 -13.94 0.19 -0.20
C HIS A 313 -14.35 -0.48 1.13
N PHE A 314 -13.41 -0.50 2.08
CA PHE A 314 -13.55 -1.11 3.40
C PHE A 314 -13.13 -0.09 4.44
N GLY A 315 -14.06 0.34 5.31
CA GLY A 315 -13.80 1.42 6.25
C GLY A 315 -13.38 2.73 5.57
N GLY A 316 -13.88 2.99 4.35
CA GLY A 316 -13.51 4.16 3.54
C GLY A 316 -12.19 4.05 2.78
N ASN A 317 -11.50 2.90 2.84
CA ASN A 317 -10.26 2.66 2.13
C ASN A 317 -10.46 1.67 0.98
N GLU A 318 -9.93 1.98 -0.19
CA GLU A 318 -10.12 1.18 -1.40
C GLU A 318 -9.50 -0.23 -1.29
N MET A 319 -10.12 -1.19 -1.99
CA MET A 319 -9.79 -2.61 -1.93
C MET A 319 -8.33 -2.92 -2.33
N PRO A 320 -7.60 -3.73 -1.54
CA PRO A 320 -6.31 -4.30 -1.95
C PRO A 320 -6.41 -5.44 -2.96
N GLY A 321 -5.31 -5.79 -3.61
CA GLY A 321 -5.24 -6.73 -4.73
C GLY A 321 -5.37 -8.22 -4.41
N TYR A 322 -6.20 -8.61 -3.44
CA TYR A 322 -6.43 -10.02 -3.10
C TYR A 322 -7.93 -10.30 -2.85
N HIS A 323 -8.52 -11.20 -3.65
CA HIS A 323 -9.88 -11.74 -3.46
C HIS A 323 -9.83 -13.24 -3.14
N THR A 324 -9.01 -13.61 -2.16
CA THR A 324 -8.65 -15.01 -1.85
C THR A 324 -9.68 -15.76 -1.03
N GLY A 325 -10.54 -15.05 -0.28
CA GLY A 325 -11.44 -15.71 0.67
C GLY A 325 -11.88 -14.81 1.82
N PRO A 326 -12.53 -15.40 2.84
CA PRO A 326 -13.02 -14.67 4.01
C PRO A 326 -11.90 -14.01 4.82
N GLY A 327 -10.71 -14.60 4.90
CA GLY A 327 -9.59 -14.04 5.65
C GLY A 327 -9.13 -12.70 5.10
N ALA A 328 -9.00 -12.58 3.76
CA ALA A 328 -8.69 -11.32 3.09
C ALA A 328 -9.76 -10.25 3.35
N LEU A 329 -11.05 -10.58 3.17
CA LEU A 329 -12.14 -9.63 3.39
C LEU A 329 -12.20 -9.16 4.85
N LEU A 330 -12.04 -10.08 5.82
CA LEU A 330 -11.96 -9.73 7.24
C LEU A 330 -10.78 -8.81 7.53
N THR A 331 -9.61 -9.06 6.93
CA THR A 331 -8.43 -8.18 7.07
C THR A 331 -8.75 -6.75 6.64
N TYR A 332 -9.47 -6.58 5.52
CA TYR A 332 -9.83 -5.25 5.02
C TYR A 332 -10.88 -4.58 5.89
N LEU A 333 -11.84 -5.35 6.41
CA LEU A 333 -12.90 -4.85 7.28
C LEU A 333 -12.38 -4.44 8.65
N SER A 334 -11.60 -5.28 9.32
CA SER A 334 -11.23 -5.06 10.72
C SER A 334 -9.88 -4.37 10.94
N GLY A 335 -8.95 -4.51 9.98
CA GLY A 335 -7.58 -4.05 10.13
C GLY A 335 -7.47 -2.59 10.58
N SER A 336 -6.48 -2.29 11.43
CA SER A 336 -6.27 -0.94 11.96
C SER A 336 -6.21 0.15 10.87
N ARG A 337 -5.71 -0.20 9.69
CA ARG A 337 -5.58 0.67 8.51
C ARG A 337 -6.43 0.23 7.33
N HIS A 338 -7.28 -0.79 7.49
CA HIS A 338 -8.02 -1.42 6.39
C HIS A 338 -7.10 -1.84 5.23
N SER A 339 -5.95 -2.45 5.58
CA SER A 339 -4.89 -2.82 4.64
C SER A 339 -4.62 -4.33 4.67
N HIS A 340 -4.31 -4.91 3.51
CA HIS A 340 -3.86 -6.31 3.42
C HIS A 340 -2.61 -6.58 4.28
N LEU A 341 -1.85 -5.55 4.63
CA LEU A 341 -0.67 -5.64 5.49
C LEU A 341 -0.99 -5.70 6.99
N ASP A 342 -2.24 -5.54 7.41
CA ASP A 342 -2.58 -5.50 8.83
C ASP A 342 -2.55 -6.90 9.47
N SER A 343 -3.18 -7.91 8.86
CA SER A 343 -3.12 -9.31 9.31
C SER A 343 -2.82 -10.33 8.20
N ALA A 344 -2.64 -9.88 6.94
CA ALA A 344 -2.36 -10.74 5.79
C ALA A 344 -3.30 -11.96 5.67
N GLY A 345 -4.59 -11.78 5.92
CA GLY A 345 -5.57 -12.86 5.80
C GLY A 345 -5.62 -13.53 4.43
N TYR A 346 -5.16 -12.84 3.38
CA TYR A 346 -4.98 -13.46 2.07
C TYR A 346 -3.99 -14.64 2.08
N ALA A 347 -2.94 -14.57 2.90
CA ALA A 347 -1.97 -15.64 3.04
C ALA A 347 -2.54 -16.80 3.86
N LEU A 348 -3.36 -16.49 4.88
CA LEU A 348 -4.11 -17.49 5.64
C LEU A 348 -5.11 -18.23 4.75
N ASP A 349 -5.84 -17.51 3.89
CA ASP A 349 -6.74 -18.11 2.91
C ASP A 349 -5.97 -19.06 1.97
N GLN A 350 -4.83 -18.64 1.44
CA GLN A 350 -3.99 -19.48 0.57
C GLN A 350 -3.46 -20.73 1.30
N GLU A 351 -3.03 -20.59 2.56
CA GLU A 351 -2.62 -21.73 3.40
C GLU A 351 -3.78 -22.73 3.56
N LEU A 352 -4.95 -22.25 3.97
CA LEU A 352 -6.14 -23.08 4.17
C LEU A 352 -6.59 -23.77 2.88
N LEU A 353 -6.55 -23.05 1.76
CA LEU A 353 -6.91 -23.58 0.44
C LEU A 353 -6.00 -24.73 0.05
N SER A 354 -4.68 -24.58 0.23
CA SER A 354 -3.71 -25.64 -0.08
C SER A 354 -3.86 -26.89 0.80
N GLN A 355 -4.47 -26.74 1.97
CA GLN A 355 -4.78 -27.85 2.89
C GLN A 355 -6.20 -28.39 2.72
N GLY A 356 -7.04 -27.78 1.87
CA GLY A 356 -8.46 -28.12 1.74
C GLY A 356 -9.26 -27.89 3.02
N LYS A 357 -8.88 -26.91 3.84
CA LYS A 357 -9.50 -26.62 5.14
C LYS A 357 -10.29 -25.32 5.12
N THR A 358 -11.26 -25.21 6.02
CA THR A 358 -11.94 -23.97 6.38
C THR A 358 -11.85 -23.77 7.90
N LEU A 359 -12.11 -22.55 8.37
CA LEU A 359 -12.17 -22.23 9.79
C LEU A 359 -13.57 -21.71 10.15
N SER A 360 -13.97 -21.88 11.40
CA SER A 360 -15.13 -21.17 11.93
C SER A 360 -14.87 -19.65 11.99
N PRO A 361 -15.93 -18.82 12.05
CA PRO A 361 -15.80 -17.37 12.22
C PRO A 361 -14.91 -16.98 13.40
N ARG A 362 -15.07 -17.66 14.54
CA ARG A 362 -14.29 -17.42 15.77
C ARG A 362 -12.81 -17.78 15.62
N GLU A 363 -12.49 -18.93 15.04
CA GLU A 363 -11.10 -19.33 14.82
C GLU A 363 -10.39 -18.39 13.84
N MET A 364 -11.10 -17.97 12.78
CA MET A 364 -10.60 -16.99 11.82
C MET A 364 -10.33 -15.64 12.49
N ALA A 365 -11.26 -15.14 13.31
CA ALA A 365 -11.10 -13.92 14.09
C ALA A 365 -9.84 -13.96 14.97
N GLN A 366 -9.66 -15.05 15.72
CA GLN A 366 -8.50 -15.22 16.59
C GLN A 366 -7.18 -15.29 15.82
N ARG A 367 -7.11 -16.04 14.71
CA ARG A 367 -5.89 -16.15 13.90
C ARG A 367 -5.47 -14.80 13.32
N LEU A 368 -6.42 -14.06 12.76
CA LEU A 368 -6.16 -12.75 12.16
C LEU A 368 -5.72 -11.70 13.19
N LEU A 369 -6.38 -11.64 14.35
CA LEU A 369 -6.00 -10.68 15.40
C LEU A 369 -4.65 -11.00 16.03
N ARG A 370 -4.30 -12.28 16.21
CA ARG A 370 -2.95 -12.65 16.68
C ARG A 370 -1.87 -12.22 15.69
N GLU A 371 -2.10 -12.41 14.38
CA GLU A 371 -1.16 -11.96 13.34
C GLU A 371 -1.08 -10.42 13.27
N GLU A 372 -2.20 -9.70 13.43
CA GLU A 372 -2.17 -8.23 13.51
C GLU A 372 -1.45 -7.72 14.75
N ALA A 373 -1.67 -8.35 15.91
CA ALA A 373 -0.99 -8.04 17.17
C ALA A 373 0.53 -8.22 17.03
N ARG A 374 0.97 -9.34 16.46
CA ARG A 374 2.40 -9.58 16.14
C ARG A 374 2.97 -8.47 15.25
N ARG A 375 2.20 -8.02 14.25
CA ARG A 375 2.62 -6.92 13.35
C ARG A 375 2.72 -5.57 14.04
N GLN A 376 2.05 -5.35 15.17
CA GLN A 376 2.24 -4.15 15.97
C GLN A 376 3.65 -4.06 16.57
N VAL A 377 4.19 -5.20 17.04
CA VAL A 377 5.58 -5.29 17.49
C VAL A 377 6.54 -5.02 16.32
N LEU A 378 6.37 -5.74 15.21
CA LEU A 378 7.22 -5.59 14.02
C LEU A 378 7.23 -4.15 13.49
N SER A 379 6.07 -3.51 13.40
CA SER A 379 5.98 -2.12 12.91
C SER A 379 6.57 -1.10 13.90
N SER A 380 6.48 -1.34 15.21
CA SER A 380 7.12 -0.49 16.23
C SER A 380 8.64 -0.56 16.16
N LEU A 381 9.18 -1.73 15.79
CA LEU A 381 10.61 -1.93 15.51
C LEU A 381 11.03 -1.52 14.09
N VAL A 382 10.09 -1.04 13.27
CA VAL A 382 10.32 -0.66 11.86
C VAL A 382 10.86 -1.83 11.03
N VAL A 383 10.48 -3.06 11.36
CA VAL A 383 10.85 -4.26 10.62
C VAL A 383 10.08 -4.31 9.29
N CYS A 384 10.81 -4.53 8.19
CA CYS A 384 10.18 -4.79 6.90
C CYS A 384 9.33 -6.07 6.98
N PHE A 385 8.04 -5.99 6.63
CA PHE A 385 7.13 -7.13 6.68
C PHE A 385 7.50 -8.29 5.74
N PHE A 386 8.36 -8.07 4.74
CA PHE A 386 8.92 -9.17 3.95
C PHE A 386 9.90 -10.02 4.77
N ALA A 387 10.59 -9.42 5.73
CA ALA A 387 11.50 -10.10 6.65
C ALA A 387 10.82 -10.59 7.93
N ARG A 388 9.48 -10.53 8.05
CA ARG A 388 8.77 -10.93 9.29
C ARG A 388 9.07 -12.36 9.77
N ASN A 389 9.37 -13.28 8.84
CA ASN A 389 9.73 -14.67 9.17
C ASN A 389 11.20 -14.81 9.62
N LEU A 390 12.02 -13.77 9.44
CA LEU A 390 13.36 -13.67 10.02
C LEU A 390 13.32 -13.14 11.45
N TYR A 391 12.31 -12.33 11.78
CA TYR A 391 12.13 -11.69 13.09
C TYR A 391 10.94 -12.31 13.82
N ASP A 392 11.12 -13.55 14.29
CA ASP A 392 10.21 -14.17 15.27
C ASP A 392 10.44 -13.62 16.69
N GLY A 393 9.59 -14.03 17.65
CA GLY A 393 9.64 -13.54 19.03
C GLY A 393 10.99 -13.77 19.70
N GLU A 394 11.58 -14.94 19.49
CA GLU A 394 12.91 -15.29 20.00
C GLU A 394 14.01 -14.40 19.42
N THR A 395 14.00 -14.20 18.10
CA THR A 395 14.96 -13.35 17.41
C THR A 395 14.86 -11.90 17.86
N ILE A 396 13.64 -11.38 18.01
CA ILE A 396 13.40 -10.02 18.50
C ILE A 396 13.89 -9.88 19.94
N SER A 397 13.55 -10.83 20.81
CA SER A 397 13.98 -10.86 22.21
C SER A 397 15.51 -10.86 22.32
N ALA A 398 16.18 -11.70 21.53
CA ALA A 398 17.63 -11.74 21.46
C ALA A 398 18.22 -10.40 20.98
N ALA A 399 17.63 -9.77 19.96
CA ALA A 399 18.07 -8.47 19.44
C ALA A 399 17.94 -7.36 20.49
N LEU A 400 16.78 -7.27 21.16
CA LEU A 400 16.53 -6.30 22.23
C LEU A 400 17.48 -6.48 23.41
N ARG A 401 17.81 -7.74 23.77
CA ARG A 401 18.77 -8.04 24.84
C ARG A 401 20.16 -7.48 24.55
N THR A 402 20.61 -7.49 23.28
CA THR A 402 21.90 -6.85 22.90
C THR A 402 21.93 -5.34 23.11
N LEU A 403 20.75 -4.71 23.20
CA LEU A 403 20.55 -3.30 23.49
C LEU A 403 20.26 -3.02 24.98
N GLY A 404 20.29 -4.05 25.83
CA GLY A 404 20.00 -3.94 27.26
C GLY A 404 18.52 -3.91 27.61
N MET A 405 17.64 -4.33 26.69
CA MET A 405 16.20 -4.45 26.93
C MET A 405 15.82 -5.93 27.06
N ASP A 406 15.21 -6.31 28.18
CA ASP A 406 14.79 -7.70 28.43
C ASP A 406 13.28 -7.83 28.21
N PHE A 407 12.91 -8.44 27.08
CA PHE A 407 11.55 -8.81 26.73
C PHE A 407 11.56 -10.30 26.40
N SER A 408 10.63 -11.07 26.96
CA SER A 408 10.38 -12.44 26.50
C SER A 408 9.49 -12.45 25.26
N PRO A 409 9.42 -13.56 24.50
CA PRO A 409 8.44 -13.72 23.43
C PRO A 409 6.99 -13.48 23.89
N GLU A 410 6.63 -13.93 25.09
CA GLU A 410 5.30 -13.75 25.70
C GLU A 410 5.04 -12.27 26.02
N ASP A 411 6.05 -11.53 26.51
CA ASP A 411 5.95 -10.08 26.70
C ASP A 411 5.67 -9.35 25.39
N LEU A 412 6.33 -9.77 24.31
CA LEU A 412 6.12 -9.19 22.97
C LEU A 412 4.71 -9.49 22.44
N GLU A 413 4.19 -10.70 22.64
CA GLU A 413 2.82 -11.06 22.24
C GLU A 413 1.78 -10.22 22.98
N ARG A 414 1.93 -10.08 24.30
CA ARG A 414 1.07 -9.24 25.13
C ARG A 414 1.12 -7.78 24.71
N LEU A 415 2.33 -7.23 24.51
CA LEU A 415 2.54 -5.85 24.05
C LEU A 415 1.90 -5.62 22.66
N GLY A 416 2.03 -6.59 21.75
CA GLY A 416 1.42 -6.52 20.43
C GLY A 416 -0.10 -6.41 20.50
N MET A 417 -0.74 -7.21 21.35
CA MET A 417 -2.20 -7.15 21.56
C MET A 417 -2.60 -5.83 22.23
N GLU A 418 -1.84 -5.36 23.21
CA GLU A 418 -2.09 -4.09 23.88
C GLU A 418 -2.05 -2.90 22.90
N ILE A 419 -1.02 -2.83 22.05
CA ILE A 419 -0.91 -1.78 21.02
C ILE A 419 -2.09 -1.85 20.06
N LEU A 420 -2.50 -3.06 19.65
CA LEU A 420 -3.65 -3.26 18.76
C LEU A 420 -4.95 -2.77 19.41
N ARG A 421 -5.20 -3.14 20.68
CA ARG A 421 -6.35 -2.66 21.46
C ARG A 421 -6.36 -1.14 21.61
N ARG A 422 -5.20 -0.51 21.88
CA ARG A 422 -5.06 0.96 21.94
C ARG A 422 -5.38 1.64 20.60
N LYS A 423 -4.93 1.07 19.48
CA LYS A 423 -5.28 1.56 18.13
C LYS A 423 -6.76 1.42 17.85
N PHE A 424 -7.37 0.30 18.23
CA PHE A 424 -8.81 0.10 18.09
C PHE A 424 -9.60 1.09 18.95
N ALA A 425 -9.22 1.28 20.22
CA ALA A 425 -9.84 2.25 21.12
C ALA A 425 -9.75 3.68 20.56
N PHE A 426 -8.62 4.06 19.95
CA PHE A 426 -8.49 5.32 19.22
C PHE A 426 -9.50 5.41 18.07
N LYS A 427 -9.64 4.38 17.23
CA LYS A 427 -10.64 4.37 16.15
C LYS A 427 -12.06 4.56 16.69
N VAL A 428 -12.43 3.83 17.75
CA VAL A 428 -13.77 3.91 18.38
C VAL A 428 -14.02 5.31 18.94
N ARG A 429 -13.03 5.93 19.59
CA ARG A 429 -13.11 7.32 20.06
C ARG A 429 -13.42 8.30 18.93
N GLU A 430 -12.83 8.08 17.74
CA GLU A 430 -13.09 8.88 16.53
C GLU A 430 -14.38 8.46 15.78
N GLY A 431 -15.23 7.61 16.37
CA GLY A 431 -16.54 7.23 15.83
C GLY A 431 -16.56 5.97 14.95
N PHE A 432 -15.48 5.19 14.92
CA PHE A 432 -15.44 3.91 14.21
C PHE A 432 -16.27 2.83 14.93
N SER A 433 -16.96 1.99 14.17
CA SER A 433 -17.68 0.82 14.66
C SER A 433 -17.49 -0.36 13.70
N LEU A 434 -17.06 -1.51 14.21
CA LEU A 434 -16.91 -2.75 13.43
C LEU A 434 -18.27 -3.28 12.98
N GLY A 435 -19.25 -3.33 13.89
CA GLY A 435 -20.59 -3.84 13.59
C GLY A 435 -21.34 -3.04 12.51
N ASN A 436 -21.05 -1.75 12.37
CA ASN A 436 -21.70 -0.86 11.39
C ASN A 436 -20.96 -0.78 10.05
N LEU A 437 -19.91 -1.58 9.83
CA LEU A 437 -19.19 -1.56 8.56
C LEU A 437 -20.10 -2.02 7.42
N LYS A 438 -20.14 -1.20 6.37
CA LYS A 438 -20.69 -1.61 5.08
C LYS A 438 -19.75 -2.62 4.45
N ILE A 439 -20.28 -3.78 4.08
CA ILE A 439 -19.57 -4.79 3.30
C ILE A 439 -20.00 -4.60 1.84
N PRO A 440 -19.07 -4.31 0.90
CA PRO A 440 -19.43 -4.15 -0.50
C PRO A 440 -20.08 -5.42 -1.05
N LYS A 441 -21.32 -5.30 -1.56
CA LYS A 441 -22.08 -6.46 -2.06
C LYS A 441 -21.35 -7.21 -3.17
N ARG A 442 -20.69 -6.47 -4.06
CA ARG A 442 -19.80 -7.01 -5.10
C ARG A 442 -18.77 -8.01 -4.56
N ALA A 443 -18.20 -7.76 -3.38
CA ALA A 443 -17.21 -8.65 -2.77
C ALA A 443 -17.83 -9.96 -2.25
N LEU A 444 -19.14 -10.01 -2.02
CA LEU A 444 -19.86 -11.22 -1.60
C LEU A 444 -20.38 -12.01 -2.80
N GLU A 445 -20.79 -11.30 -3.87
CA GLU A 445 -21.32 -11.89 -5.10
C GLU A 445 -20.23 -12.55 -5.96
N ALA A 446 -19.04 -11.92 -6.03
CA ALA A 446 -17.90 -12.42 -6.78
C ALA A 446 -17.28 -13.65 -6.08
N PRO A 447 -17.16 -14.80 -6.77
CA PRO A 447 -16.64 -16.01 -6.16
C PRO A 447 -15.16 -15.88 -5.81
N THR A 448 -14.78 -16.37 -4.63
CA THR A 448 -13.38 -16.59 -4.22
C THR A 448 -12.98 -18.04 -4.56
N PRO A 449 -11.70 -18.44 -4.38
CA PRO A 449 -11.31 -19.85 -4.36
C PRO A 449 -12.16 -20.76 -3.44
N PHE A 450 -12.78 -20.19 -2.40
CA PHE A 450 -13.67 -20.89 -1.47
C PHE A 450 -15.16 -20.81 -1.86
N GLY A 451 -15.47 -20.31 -3.05
CA GLY A 451 -16.84 -19.96 -3.45
C GLY A 451 -17.26 -18.57 -2.97
N ARG A 452 -18.56 -18.33 -2.88
CA ARG A 452 -19.11 -17.06 -2.39
C ARG A 452 -18.97 -16.98 -0.87
N VAL A 453 -18.50 -15.84 -0.38
CA VAL A 453 -18.36 -15.60 1.06
C VAL A 453 -19.70 -15.15 1.64
N SER A 454 -20.13 -15.78 2.73
CA SER A 454 -21.36 -15.41 3.43
C SER A 454 -21.17 -14.11 4.22
N GLU A 455 -22.14 -13.20 4.12
CA GLU A 455 -22.15 -11.99 4.95
C GLU A 455 -22.29 -12.33 6.44
N GLU A 456 -23.09 -13.35 6.77
CA GLU A 456 -23.29 -13.84 8.14
C GLU A 456 -21.96 -14.29 8.75
N PHE A 457 -21.16 -15.05 8.00
CA PHE A 457 -19.83 -15.48 8.41
C PHE A 457 -18.93 -14.29 8.76
N LEU A 458 -18.91 -13.26 7.89
CA LEU A 458 -18.09 -12.07 8.11
C LEU A 458 -18.57 -11.30 9.34
N ARG A 459 -19.88 -11.14 9.51
CA ARG A 459 -20.47 -10.42 10.65
C ARG A 459 -20.20 -11.12 11.97
N GLU A 460 -20.33 -12.45 12.03
CA GLU A 460 -20.01 -13.23 13.22
C GLU A 460 -18.51 -13.11 13.57
N ALA A 461 -17.62 -13.23 12.58
CA ALA A 461 -16.19 -13.08 12.80
C ALA A 461 -15.82 -11.65 13.25
N LEU A 462 -16.44 -10.60 12.68
CA LEU A 462 -16.23 -9.22 13.10
C LEU A 462 -16.70 -8.98 14.55
N TRP A 463 -17.81 -9.60 14.95
CA TRP A 463 -18.29 -9.54 16.33
C TRP A 463 -17.33 -10.23 17.31
N GLU A 464 -16.82 -11.40 16.96
CA GLU A 464 -15.78 -12.08 17.76
C GLU A 464 -14.49 -11.25 17.82
N MET A 465 -14.09 -10.60 16.72
CA MET A 465 -12.95 -9.68 16.72
C MET A 465 -13.18 -8.49 17.65
N GLU A 466 -14.36 -7.87 17.63
CA GLU A 466 -14.69 -6.72 18.48
C GLU A 466 -14.60 -7.08 19.97
N LYS A 467 -15.13 -8.24 20.38
CA LYS A 467 -14.99 -8.72 21.76
C LYS A 467 -13.54 -8.85 22.20
N ILE A 468 -12.70 -9.50 21.38
CA ILE A 468 -11.26 -9.69 21.68
C ILE A 468 -10.56 -8.34 21.82
N LEU A 469 -10.89 -7.39 20.94
CA LEU A 469 -10.31 -6.05 20.95
C LEU A 469 -10.79 -5.19 22.13
N ARG A 470 -12.00 -5.44 22.65
CA ARG A 470 -12.52 -4.82 23.88
C ARG A 470 -12.04 -5.51 25.16
N GLY A 471 -11.41 -6.68 25.05
CA GLY A 471 -11.02 -7.50 26.21
C GLY A 471 -12.20 -8.22 26.87
N GLU A 472 -13.29 -8.42 26.11
CA GLU A 472 -14.53 -9.06 26.56
C GLU A 472 -14.57 -10.57 26.23
N ASP A 473 -13.45 -11.14 25.75
CA ASP A 473 -13.32 -12.54 25.36
C ASP A 473 -13.10 -13.50 26.55
N GLY A 474 -13.16 -12.99 27.78
CA GLY A 474 -12.95 -13.76 29.01
C GLY A 474 -11.49 -14.15 29.25
N VAL A 475 -10.55 -13.57 28.48
CA VAL A 475 -9.11 -13.68 28.69
C VAL A 475 -8.62 -12.35 29.28
N GLU A 476 -8.80 -12.18 30.59
CA GLU A 476 -8.33 -10.99 31.31
C GLU A 476 -6.80 -10.87 31.37
N GLY A 477 -6.31 -9.62 31.32
CA GLY A 477 -4.99 -9.18 31.82
C GLY A 477 -3.99 -8.79 30.71
N THR A 478 -3.44 -7.58 30.61
CA THR A 478 -3.15 -6.57 31.63
C THR A 478 -3.53 -5.16 31.15
N ALA A 479 -4.26 -4.45 32.01
CA ALA A 479 -4.37 -2.99 31.98
C ALA A 479 -3.02 -2.33 32.28
#